data_AF-A0A9N9YLD3-F1
#
_entry.id   AF-A0A9N9YLD3-F1
#
_cell.length_a   1.000
_cell.length_b   1.000
_cell.length_c   1.000
_cell.angle_alpha   90.00
_cell.angle_beta   90.00
_cell.angle_gamma   90.00
#
_symmetry.space_group_name_H-M   'P 1'
#
loop_
_entity.id
_entity.type
_entity.pdbx_description
1 polymer ?
#
loop_
_entity_poly.entity_id
_entity_poly.type
_entity_poly.pdbx_seq_one_letter_code
_entity_poly.pdbx_strand_id
1 'polypeptide(L)'
;PNGYCHFFLFSDTACAVEITTEDNLDGVCEDVSGIQSFRDIVSHVNENHSISYYISRSPDETKLQQYDNTTLKVAGSAIRVNPKLPVIAAVAYSDPKTCADHGHGKDEVRLYYVEPDTFLVKEIRRSGPPSNDTWEIGKEFDAKGYDIDKKSGLSANVVRVGGQHQLKLYFQKHPNELSVAYRLLEAPYEEWSDHTDIAN
;
A
#
# COMPACT_ATOMS: atom_id res chain seq x y z
N PRO A 1 -6.19 18.82 17.07
CA PRO A 1 -5.12 18.38 17.99
C PRO A 1 -4.76 16.92 17.71
N ASN A 2 -3.63 16.73 17.04
CA ASN A 2 -2.88 15.49 16.80
C ASN A 2 -3.60 14.40 15.98
N GLY A 3 -3.91 14.70 14.72
CA GLY A 3 -3.99 13.68 13.67
C GLY A 3 -2.60 13.48 13.06
N TYR A 4 -2.12 12.25 12.97
CA TYR A 4 -0.91 11.93 12.22
C TYR A 4 -1.28 11.87 10.72
N CYS A 5 -0.91 12.91 9.96
CA CYS A 5 -1.08 12.92 8.52
C CYS A 5 0.13 12.25 7.87
N HIS A 6 -0.02 11.01 7.39
CA HIS A 6 0.90 10.42 6.43
C HIS A 6 0.33 10.66 5.03
N PHE A 7 1.00 11.54 4.27
CA PHE A 7 0.64 11.81 2.88
C PHE A 7 1.30 10.75 1.98
N PHE A 8 0.49 10.08 1.18
CA PHE A 8 0.96 9.29 0.04
C PHE A 8 0.18 9.75 -1.19
N LEU A 9 0.88 10.33 -2.16
CA LEU A 9 0.33 10.65 -3.48
C LEU A 9 0.64 9.45 -4.39
N PHE A 10 -0.39 8.86 -4.97
CA PHE A 10 -0.25 7.81 -5.97
C PHE A 10 -0.86 8.31 -7.27
N SER A 11 0.00 8.51 -8.27
CA SER A 11 -0.46 8.54 -9.65
C SER A 11 -0.64 7.09 -10.09
N ASP A 12 -1.78 6.75 -10.71
CA ASP A 12 -2.08 5.45 -11.35
C ASP A 12 -1.08 5.10 -12.49
N THR A 13 -0.07 5.94 -12.73
CA THR A 13 1.08 5.68 -13.60
C THR A 13 2.38 5.39 -12.85
N ALA A 14 2.33 5.06 -11.55
CA ALA A 14 3.52 4.66 -10.82
C ALA A 14 4.02 3.27 -11.29
N CYS A 15 4.80 3.26 -12.38
CA CYS A 15 6.05 2.52 -12.35
C CYS A 15 6.71 2.88 -11.02
N ALA A 16 7.08 1.87 -10.23
CA ALA A 16 7.79 2.04 -8.96
C ALA A 16 8.73 3.25 -9.06
N VAL A 17 8.57 4.25 -8.18
CA VAL A 17 9.52 5.36 -8.12
C VAL A 17 10.87 4.75 -7.78
N GLU A 18 11.69 4.59 -8.82
CA GLU A 18 13.09 4.24 -8.74
C GLU A 18 13.77 5.27 -7.85
N ILE A 19 14.25 4.82 -6.71
CA ILE A 19 15.50 5.35 -6.19
C ILE A 19 16.55 4.28 -6.52
N THR A 20 16.91 4.19 -7.80
CA THR A 20 18.11 3.48 -8.25
C THR A 20 19.23 4.50 -8.37
N THR A 21 20.25 4.30 -7.55
CA THR A 21 21.56 4.88 -7.80
C THR A 21 22.20 4.03 -8.89
N GLU A 22 22.46 4.68 -10.02
CA GLU A 22 23.37 4.29 -11.12
C GLU A 22 23.06 3.02 -11.95
N ASP A 23 22.84 3.31 -13.24
CA ASP A 23 23.17 2.54 -14.45
C ASP A 23 22.31 1.35 -14.95
N ASN A 24 21.97 1.50 -16.24
CA ASN A 24 21.45 0.55 -17.24
C ASN A 24 19.93 0.29 -17.29
N LEU A 25 19.28 1.20 -18.00
CA LEU A 25 17.96 1.06 -18.61
C LEU A 25 18.03 0.15 -19.85
N ASP A 26 17.71 -1.13 -19.67
CA ASP A 26 17.22 -1.98 -20.77
C ASP A 26 15.96 -2.71 -20.28
N GLY A 27 14.81 -2.39 -20.89
CA GLY A 27 13.50 -2.91 -20.52
C GLY A 27 12.56 -1.87 -19.92
N VAL A 28 12.50 -0.69 -20.56
CA VAL A 28 11.42 0.29 -20.39
C VAL A 28 10.15 -0.36 -20.94
N CYS A 29 9.09 -0.44 -20.12
CA CYS A 29 7.76 -0.73 -20.64
C CYS A 29 7.45 0.31 -21.73
N GLU A 30 7.45 -0.12 -22.99
CA GLU A 30 7.12 0.74 -24.11
C GLU A 30 5.75 1.38 -23.90
N ASP A 31 5.75 2.69 -24.14
CA ASP A 31 4.64 3.62 -24.28
C ASP A 31 3.29 2.94 -24.60
N VAL A 32 2.45 2.74 -23.58
CA VAL A 32 1.05 2.37 -23.79
C VAL A 32 0.25 3.66 -23.90
N SER A 33 0.22 4.20 -25.11
CA SER A 33 -0.78 5.18 -25.53
C SER A 33 -2.17 4.56 -25.37
N GLY A 34 -2.79 4.71 -24.20
CA GLY A 34 -4.13 4.19 -23.92
C GLY A 34 -4.50 3.85 -22.48
N ILE A 35 -3.80 4.34 -21.44
CA ILE A 35 -4.15 4.02 -20.04
C ILE A 35 -4.83 5.23 -19.39
N GLN A 36 -6.13 5.07 -19.10
CA GLN A 36 -6.97 6.07 -18.46
C GLN A 36 -7.41 5.56 -17.08
N SER A 37 -6.58 5.80 -16.07
CA SER A 37 -7.06 6.08 -14.72
C SER A 37 -6.05 7.04 -14.08
N PHE A 38 -6.55 8.12 -13.48
CA PHE A 38 -5.79 9.30 -13.08
C PHE A 38 -6.21 9.75 -11.67
N ARG A 39 -6.43 8.79 -10.77
CA ARG A 39 -7.05 9.09 -9.47
C ARG A 39 -6.11 8.82 -8.32
N ASP A 40 -5.83 9.86 -7.57
CA ASP A 40 -5.07 9.79 -6.32
C ASP A 40 -5.96 9.18 -5.25
N ILE A 41 -5.39 8.26 -4.48
CA ILE A 41 -6.03 7.67 -3.31
C ILE A 41 -5.27 8.10 -2.07
N VAL A 42 -5.91 8.93 -1.25
CA VAL A 42 -5.36 9.40 0.02
C VAL A 42 -6.07 8.68 1.14
N SER A 43 -5.32 8.08 2.07
CA SER A 43 -5.90 7.37 3.22
C SER A 43 -5.32 7.92 4.51
N HIS A 44 -6.17 8.25 5.48
CA HIS A 44 -5.78 8.81 6.77
C HIS A 44 -6.54 8.15 7.93
N VAL A 45 -5.97 8.19 9.13
CA VAL A 45 -6.67 7.82 10.37
C VAL A 45 -7.41 9.03 10.91
N ASN A 46 -8.72 8.92 11.11
CA ASN A 46 -9.56 9.98 11.67
C ASN A 46 -9.58 9.95 13.21
N GLU A 47 -10.25 10.92 13.83
CA GLU A 47 -10.36 11.07 15.29
C GLU A 47 -11.00 9.87 16.01
N ASN A 48 -11.82 9.09 15.30
CA ASN A 48 -12.43 7.86 15.79
C ASN A 48 -11.54 6.64 15.58
N HIS A 49 -10.26 6.86 15.26
CA HIS A 49 -9.28 5.82 14.93
C HIS A 49 -9.77 4.89 13.83
N SER A 50 -10.50 5.42 12.85
CA SER A 50 -10.95 4.66 11.67
C SER A 50 -10.24 5.17 10.42
N ILE A 51 -10.07 4.32 9.42
CA ILE A 51 -9.45 4.71 8.15
C ILE A 51 -10.49 5.44 7.29
N SER A 52 -10.22 6.70 6.99
CA SER A 52 -10.90 7.47 5.95
C SER A 52 -10.07 7.42 4.68
N TYR A 53 -10.70 7.23 3.52
CA TYR A 53 -10.02 7.33 2.23
C TYR A 53 -10.73 8.33 1.32
N TYR A 54 -9.93 8.94 0.47
CA TYR A 54 -10.33 9.96 -0.48
C TYR A 54 -9.87 9.53 -1.86
N ILE A 55 -10.75 9.65 -2.85
CA ILE A 55 -10.41 9.38 -4.24
C ILE A 55 -10.51 10.70 -5.02
N SER A 56 -9.45 11.06 -5.74
CA SER A 56 -9.47 12.24 -6.59
C SER A 56 -10.38 12.01 -7.81
N ARG A 57 -11.16 13.02 -8.17
CA ARG A 57 -12.04 13.03 -9.36
C ARG A 57 -11.25 13.31 -10.63
N SER A 58 -10.06 13.87 -10.50
CA SER A 58 -9.15 14.32 -11.56
C SER A 58 -7.73 14.36 -10.99
N PRO A 59 -6.67 14.15 -11.79
CA PRO A 59 -5.27 14.29 -11.36
C PRO A 59 -4.81 15.75 -11.23
N ASP A 60 -5.73 16.70 -11.48
CA ASP A 60 -5.42 18.11 -11.57
C ASP A 60 -5.76 18.77 -10.25
N GLU A 61 -4.74 18.94 -9.41
CA GLU A 61 -4.83 19.54 -8.08
C GLU A 61 -5.24 21.01 -8.08
N THR A 62 -5.33 21.66 -9.25
CA THR A 62 -5.83 23.03 -9.36
C THR A 62 -7.36 23.12 -9.32
N LYS A 63 -8.07 21.97 -9.40
CA LYS A 63 -9.53 21.92 -9.39
C LYS A 63 -10.09 21.97 -7.97
N LEU A 64 -11.15 22.77 -7.78
CA LEU A 64 -11.90 22.78 -6.53
C LEU A 64 -12.77 21.51 -6.38
N GLN A 65 -12.99 21.08 -5.13
CA GLN A 65 -13.81 19.90 -4.78
C GLN A 65 -13.36 18.61 -5.49
N GLN A 66 -12.06 18.37 -5.47
CA GLN A 66 -11.43 17.30 -6.22
C GLN A 66 -11.61 15.92 -5.58
N TYR A 67 -11.91 15.82 -4.29
CA TYR A 67 -11.91 14.54 -3.57
C TYR A 67 -13.31 14.16 -3.09
N ASP A 68 -13.70 12.91 -3.35
CA ASP A 68 -14.81 12.25 -2.65
C ASP A 68 -14.26 11.60 -1.38
N ASN A 69 -14.96 11.73 -0.25
CA ASN A 69 -14.54 11.17 1.05
C ASN A 69 -15.43 10.01 1.44
N THR A 70 -14.85 8.89 1.87
CA THR A 70 -15.59 7.78 2.49
C THR A 70 -14.78 7.14 3.62
N THR A 71 -15.46 6.67 4.67
CA THR A 71 -14.84 5.79 5.67
C THR A 71 -14.65 4.42 5.06
N LEU A 72 -13.42 3.90 5.06
CA LEU A 72 -13.11 2.60 4.50
C LEU A 72 -13.85 1.52 5.30
N LYS A 73 -14.60 0.69 4.57
CA LYS A 73 -15.36 -0.43 5.12
C LYS A 73 -15.04 -1.72 4.38
N VAL A 74 -14.90 -2.81 5.12
CA VAL A 74 -14.87 -4.16 4.58
C VAL A 74 -16.06 -4.91 5.15
N ALA A 75 -16.86 -5.56 4.28
CA ALA A 75 -18.11 -6.20 4.66
C ALA A 75 -19.05 -5.28 5.50
N GLY A 76 -19.10 -3.99 5.16
CA GLY A 76 -19.94 -2.99 5.83
C GLY A 76 -19.41 -2.45 7.16
N SER A 77 -18.31 -3.01 7.68
CA SER A 77 -17.69 -2.62 8.95
C SER A 77 -16.52 -1.68 8.74
N ALA A 78 -16.46 -0.59 9.50
CA ALA A 78 -15.36 0.36 9.43
C ALA A 78 -14.06 -0.27 9.93
N ILE A 79 -12.95 -0.04 9.22
CA ILE A 79 -11.64 -0.49 9.66
C ILE A 79 -11.10 0.46 10.71
N ARG A 80 -10.87 -0.07 11.92
CA ARG A 80 -10.30 0.64 13.05
C ARG A 80 -8.81 0.37 13.17
N VAL A 81 -8.08 1.35 13.68
CA VAL A 81 -6.63 1.32 13.92
C VAL A 81 -6.35 1.43 15.42
N ASN A 82 -5.22 0.90 15.87
CA ASN A 82 -4.79 0.99 17.24
C ASN A 82 -4.70 2.45 17.74
N PRO A 83 -5.41 2.84 18.80
CA PRO A 83 -5.36 4.21 19.31
C PRO A 83 -4.03 4.59 19.97
N LYS A 84 -3.22 3.60 20.37
CA LYS A 84 -1.88 3.81 20.94
C LYS A 84 -0.81 3.91 19.86
N LEU A 85 -1.08 3.44 18.64
CA LEU A 85 -0.19 3.50 17.49
C LEU A 85 -0.99 3.67 16.19
N PRO A 86 -1.57 4.87 15.95
CA PRO A 86 -2.50 5.13 14.85
C PRO A 86 -1.78 5.38 13.53
N VAL A 87 -0.95 4.43 13.10
CA VAL A 87 -0.13 4.53 11.88
C VAL A 87 -0.69 3.62 10.79
N ILE A 88 -0.54 4.07 9.54
CA ILE A 88 -0.89 3.32 8.34
C ILE A 88 0.22 3.50 7.29
N ALA A 89 0.36 2.52 6.41
CA ALA A 89 1.17 2.62 5.20
C ALA A 89 0.34 2.19 4.00
N ALA A 90 0.59 2.80 2.84
CA ALA A 90 -0.13 2.51 1.61
C ALA A 90 0.87 2.21 0.49
N VAL A 91 0.45 1.42 -0.48
CA VAL A 91 1.16 1.27 -1.76
C VAL A 91 0.18 0.91 -2.86
N ALA A 92 0.39 1.51 -4.03
CA ALA A 92 -0.36 1.22 -5.24
C ALA A 92 0.60 0.74 -6.34
N TYR A 93 0.18 -0.22 -7.14
CA TYR A 93 0.96 -0.76 -8.27
C TYR A 93 0.05 -1.48 -9.26
N SER A 94 0.46 -1.59 -10.52
CA SER A 94 -0.20 -2.48 -11.48
C SER A 94 0.35 -3.90 -11.34
N ASP A 95 -0.52 -4.90 -11.21
CA ASP A 95 -0.09 -6.30 -11.03
C ASP A 95 0.67 -6.81 -12.26
N PRO A 96 1.99 -7.10 -12.14
CA PRO A 96 2.84 -7.48 -13.26
C PRO A 96 2.37 -8.75 -13.97
N LYS A 97 1.66 -9.65 -13.29
CA LYS A 97 1.13 -10.87 -13.90
C LYS A 97 0.06 -10.56 -14.95
N THR A 98 -0.78 -9.58 -14.64
CA THR A 98 -1.92 -9.21 -15.49
C THR A 98 -1.53 -8.21 -16.59
N CYS A 99 -0.40 -7.52 -16.44
CA CYS A 99 0.15 -6.66 -17.48
C CYS A 99 0.47 -7.44 -18.77
N ALA A 100 0.95 -8.68 -18.65
CA ALA A 100 1.34 -9.50 -19.80
C ALA A 100 0.14 -9.97 -20.65
N ASP A 101 -1.03 -10.17 -20.03
CA ASP A 101 -2.18 -10.81 -20.67
C ASP A 101 -3.21 -9.82 -21.25
N HIS A 102 -3.24 -8.57 -20.77
CA HIS A 102 -4.34 -7.64 -21.06
C HIS A 102 -3.93 -6.23 -21.50
N GLY A 103 -2.64 -5.98 -21.75
CA GLY A 103 -2.14 -4.66 -22.19
C GLY A 103 -2.20 -3.56 -21.12
N HIS A 104 -2.93 -3.79 -20.02
CA HIS A 104 -2.99 -2.98 -18.81
C HIS A 104 -3.09 -3.94 -17.62
N GLY A 105 -2.19 -3.80 -16.64
CA GLY A 105 -2.28 -4.57 -15.40
C GLY A 105 -3.51 -4.21 -14.58
N LYS A 106 -3.99 -5.13 -13.76
CA LYS A 106 -4.98 -4.88 -12.73
C LYS A 106 -4.35 -4.00 -11.66
N ASP A 107 -4.95 -2.84 -11.40
CA ASP A 107 -4.48 -1.95 -10.33
C ASP A 107 -4.69 -2.61 -8.97
N GLU A 108 -3.66 -2.57 -8.15
CA GLU A 108 -3.68 -3.08 -6.78
C GLU A 108 -3.33 -1.93 -5.84
N VAL A 109 -4.17 -1.74 -4.82
CA VAL A 109 -3.91 -0.82 -3.72
C VAL A 109 -3.90 -1.63 -2.45
N ARG A 110 -2.84 -1.47 -1.65
CA ARG A 110 -2.69 -2.13 -0.36
C ARG A 110 -2.49 -1.09 0.73
N LEU A 111 -3.18 -1.30 1.83
CA LEU A 111 -3.11 -0.49 3.04
C LEU A 111 -2.78 -1.41 4.20
N TYR A 112 -1.77 -1.02 4.97
CA TYR A 112 -1.34 -1.70 6.17
C TYR A 112 -1.64 -0.83 7.37
N TYR A 113 -2.15 -1.43 8.44
CA TYR A 113 -2.54 -0.73 9.65
C TYR A 113 -2.29 -1.60 10.88
N VAL A 114 -2.24 -0.97 12.06
CA VAL A 114 -2.12 -1.70 13.34
C VAL A 114 -3.50 -2.00 13.89
N GLU A 115 -3.77 -3.26 14.22
CA GLU A 115 -5.07 -3.74 14.73
C GLU A 115 -5.49 -3.01 16.03
N PRO A 116 -6.79 -2.74 16.26
CA PRO A 116 -7.25 -1.87 17.36
C PRO A 116 -6.78 -2.25 18.76
N ASP A 117 -6.81 -3.56 19.05
CA ASP A 117 -6.64 -4.08 20.41
C ASP A 117 -5.27 -4.76 20.61
N THR A 118 -4.48 -4.89 19.54
CA THR A 118 -3.18 -5.57 19.53
C THR A 118 -2.13 -4.75 18.80
N PHE A 119 -0.86 -5.12 18.89
CA PHE A 119 0.19 -4.54 18.06
C PHE A 119 0.49 -5.43 16.85
N LEU A 120 -0.55 -6.01 16.25
CA LEU A 120 -0.41 -6.78 15.02
C LEU A 120 -0.67 -5.90 13.81
N VAL A 121 0.18 -6.03 12.79
CA VAL A 121 -0.03 -5.38 11.50
C VAL A 121 -1.01 -6.20 10.66
N LYS A 122 -1.94 -5.52 10.01
CA LYS A 122 -3.00 -6.08 9.18
C LYS A 122 -3.03 -5.44 7.80
N GLU A 123 -3.48 -6.17 6.80
CA GLU A 123 -3.63 -5.71 5.42
C GLU A 123 -5.10 -5.58 5.03
N ILE A 124 -5.43 -4.48 4.37
CA ILE A 124 -6.60 -4.36 3.50
C ILE A 124 -6.14 -4.03 2.10
N ARG A 125 -6.85 -4.55 1.10
CA ARG A 125 -6.50 -4.34 -0.30
C ARG A 125 -7.72 -4.11 -1.18
N ARG A 126 -7.48 -3.43 -2.29
CA ARG A 126 -8.43 -3.17 -3.35
C ARG A 126 -7.78 -3.57 -4.66
N SER A 127 -8.50 -4.39 -5.43
CA SER A 127 -8.00 -4.90 -6.69
C SER A 127 -8.92 -4.53 -7.85
N GLY A 128 -8.36 -3.99 -8.92
CA GLY A 128 -9.07 -3.52 -10.10
C GLY A 128 -9.27 -2.00 -10.12
N PRO A 129 -9.96 -1.50 -11.17
CA PRO A 129 -10.05 -0.07 -11.45
C PRO A 129 -10.72 0.70 -10.30
N PRO A 130 -10.48 2.01 -10.15
CA PRO A 130 -11.14 2.85 -9.13
C PRO A 130 -12.67 2.78 -9.08
N SER A 131 -13.32 2.35 -10.16
CA SER A 131 -14.77 2.10 -10.18
C SER A 131 -15.20 0.86 -9.39
N ASN A 132 -14.25 -0.01 -9.02
CA ASN A 132 -14.46 -1.13 -8.12
C ASN A 132 -14.00 -0.73 -6.70
N ASP A 133 -14.95 -0.28 -5.88
CA ASP A 133 -14.74 0.12 -4.48
C ASP A 133 -14.70 -1.05 -3.50
N THR A 134 -14.55 -2.29 -4.00
CA THR A 134 -14.57 -3.46 -3.12
C THR A 134 -13.21 -3.64 -2.46
N TRP A 135 -13.15 -3.25 -1.18
CA TRP A 135 -12.03 -3.55 -0.30
C TRP A 135 -12.19 -4.93 0.35
N GLU A 136 -11.08 -5.64 0.50
CA GLU A 136 -11.02 -6.95 1.14
C GLU A 136 -9.85 -7.05 2.13
N ILE A 137 -9.96 -8.00 3.07
CA ILE A 137 -8.89 -8.31 4.03
C ILE A 137 -7.81 -9.15 3.34
N GLY A 138 -6.54 -8.80 3.59
CA GLY A 138 -5.36 -9.54 3.17
C GLY A 138 -5.12 -10.81 3.98
N LYS A 139 -5.97 -11.83 3.82
CA LYS A 139 -5.96 -13.04 4.67
C LYS A 139 -4.59 -13.70 4.80
N GLU A 140 -3.84 -13.80 3.71
CA GLU A 140 -2.51 -14.43 3.69
C GLU A 140 -1.47 -13.62 4.45
N PHE A 141 -1.52 -12.28 4.37
CA PHE A 141 -0.67 -11.40 5.16
C PHE A 141 -1.05 -11.48 6.65
N ASP A 142 -2.34 -11.35 6.94
CA ASP A 142 -2.88 -11.32 8.31
C ASP A 142 -2.61 -12.61 9.10
N ALA A 143 -2.54 -13.75 8.41
CA ALA A 143 -2.22 -15.06 8.99
C ALA A 143 -0.79 -15.14 9.54
N LYS A 144 0.12 -14.26 9.11
CA LYS A 144 1.52 -14.23 9.57
C LYS A 144 1.67 -13.61 10.95
N GLY A 145 0.74 -12.76 11.37
CA GLY A 145 0.73 -12.18 12.71
C GLY A 145 1.96 -11.34 13.03
N TYR A 146 2.36 -10.44 12.12
CA TYR A 146 3.51 -9.56 12.34
C TYR A 146 3.27 -8.60 13.50
N ASP A 147 4.05 -8.76 14.57
CA ASP A 147 4.05 -7.86 15.73
C ASP A 147 4.92 -6.62 15.46
N ILE A 148 4.49 -5.47 15.96
CA ILE A 148 5.15 -4.17 15.78
C ILE A 148 5.42 -3.50 17.13
N ASP A 149 6.57 -2.84 17.28
CA ASP A 149 6.86 -2.06 18.49
C ASP A 149 5.94 -0.84 18.59
N LYS A 150 5.58 -0.50 19.83
CA LYS A 150 4.68 0.60 20.22
C LYS A 150 5.13 1.98 19.72
N LYS A 151 6.40 2.12 19.32
CA LYS A 151 7.00 3.36 18.81
C LYS A 151 7.31 3.32 17.32
N SER A 152 7.02 2.20 16.65
CA SER A 152 7.36 2.00 15.25
C SER A 152 6.52 2.86 14.31
N GLY A 153 7.09 3.25 13.18
CA GLY A 153 6.33 3.65 11.99
C GLY A 153 5.95 2.45 11.11
N LEU A 154 5.21 2.70 10.04
CA LEU A 154 5.00 1.78 8.92
C LEU A 154 5.44 2.46 7.62
N SER A 155 6.07 1.73 6.72
CA SER A 155 6.36 2.18 5.36
C SER A 155 6.22 1.02 4.38
N ALA A 156 5.58 1.26 3.24
CA ALA A 156 5.38 0.25 2.21
C ALA A 156 5.87 0.77 0.86
N ASN A 157 6.43 -0.12 0.05
CA ASN A 157 6.88 0.20 -1.30
C ASN A 157 6.86 -1.06 -2.19
N VAL A 158 6.88 -0.83 -3.49
CA VAL A 158 7.15 -1.86 -4.49
C VAL A 158 8.47 -1.51 -5.16
N VAL A 159 9.38 -2.48 -5.23
CA VAL A 159 10.72 -2.30 -5.82
C VAL A 159 11.03 -3.46 -6.76
N ARG A 160 11.80 -3.20 -7.82
CA ARG A 160 12.27 -4.24 -8.72
C ARG A 160 13.65 -4.72 -8.28
N VAL A 161 13.81 -6.02 -8.03
CA VAL A 161 15.06 -6.66 -7.60
C VAL A 161 15.29 -7.90 -8.44
N GLY A 162 16.43 -7.98 -9.14
CA GLY A 162 16.75 -9.15 -9.97
C GLY A 162 15.70 -9.44 -11.05
N GLY A 163 15.09 -8.40 -11.61
CA GLY A 163 14.04 -8.51 -12.63
C GLY A 163 12.62 -8.80 -12.10
N GLN A 164 12.46 -9.07 -10.81
CA GLN A 164 11.17 -9.35 -10.17
C GLN A 164 10.69 -8.18 -9.30
N HIS A 165 9.39 -7.94 -9.25
CA HIS A 165 8.81 -6.94 -8.35
C HIS A 165 8.58 -7.53 -6.97
N GLN A 166 9.06 -6.80 -5.97
CA GLN A 166 8.90 -7.12 -4.56
C GLN A 166 8.06 -6.03 -3.91
N LEU A 167 6.94 -6.43 -3.33
CA LEU A 167 6.19 -5.62 -2.41
C LEU A 167 6.80 -5.80 -1.02
N LYS A 168 7.16 -4.70 -0.37
CA LYS A 168 7.80 -4.69 0.95
C LYS A 168 7.05 -3.78 1.90
N LEU A 169 7.01 -4.21 3.16
CA LEU A 169 6.49 -3.48 4.30
C LEU A 169 7.57 -3.46 5.38
N TYR A 170 7.97 -2.26 5.79
CA TYR A 170 8.96 -2.01 6.81
C TYR A 170 8.30 -1.56 8.11
N PHE A 171 8.77 -2.11 9.22
CA PHE A 171 8.32 -1.80 10.57
C PHE A 171 9.42 -2.16 11.57
N GLN A 172 9.34 -1.70 12.80
CA GLN A 172 10.27 -2.01 13.87
C GLN A 172 9.63 -3.04 14.80
N LYS A 173 10.37 -4.10 15.13
CA LYS A 173 10.03 -5.06 16.18
C LYS A 173 10.72 -4.65 17.49
N HIS A 174 10.16 -5.09 18.62
CA HIS A 174 10.78 -4.88 19.92
C HIS A 174 12.09 -5.69 20.04
N PRO A 175 13.20 -5.14 20.58
CA PRO A 175 13.31 -3.82 21.23
C PRO A 175 13.62 -2.63 20.32
N ASN A 176 14.18 -2.83 19.12
CA ASN A 176 14.44 -1.77 18.14
C ASN A 176 14.95 -2.35 16.79
N GLU A 177 14.39 -3.47 16.33
CA GLU A 177 14.91 -4.19 15.17
C GLU A 177 14.12 -3.85 13.92
N LEU A 178 14.81 -3.37 12.87
CA LEU A 178 14.15 -3.09 11.61
C LEU A 178 13.74 -4.41 10.97
N SER A 179 12.46 -4.59 10.71
CA SER A 179 11.91 -5.76 10.06
C SER A 179 11.29 -5.38 8.72
N VAL A 180 11.41 -6.29 7.77
CA VAL A 180 10.78 -6.20 6.45
C VAL A 180 9.97 -7.46 6.22
N ALA A 181 8.66 -7.30 6.01
CA ALA A 181 7.82 -8.31 5.41
C ALA A 181 7.76 -8.05 3.90
N TYR A 182 7.94 -9.09 3.09
CA TYR A 182 7.93 -8.94 1.64
C TYR A 182 7.28 -10.13 0.94
N ARG A 183 6.82 -9.87 -0.29
CA ARG A 183 6.38 -10.90 -1.23
C ARG A 183 6.85 -10.57 -2.64
N LEU A 184 7.04 -11.62 -3.44
CA LEU A 184 7.24 -11.49 -4.88
C LEU A 184 5.87 -11.32 -5.55
N LEU A 185 5.73 -10.36 -6.45
CA LEU A 185 4.46 -10.10 -7.13
C LEU A 185 4.22 -11.11 -8.26
N GLU A 186 5.28 -11.58 -8.92
CA GLU A 186 5.22 -12.58 -9.98
C GLU A 186 5.06 -14.02 -9.46
N ALA A 187 5.26 -14.28 -8.16
CA ALA A 187 5.12 -15.62 -7.59
C ALA A 187 3.67 -16.14 -7.73
N PRO A 188 3.45 -17.42 -8.08
CA PRO A 188 2.12 -17.95 -8.44
C PRO A 188 1.09 -17.83 -7.32
N TYR A 189 1.53 -17.91 -6.07
CA TYR A 189 0.71 -17.76 -4.87
C TYR A 189 1.13 -16.54 -4.07
N GLU A 190 0.20 -16.02 -3.29
CA GLU A 190 0.48 -14.96 -2.34
C GLU A 190 1.15 -15.54 -1.11
N GLU A 191 2.48 -15.50 -1.10
CA GLU A 191 3.29 -15.94 0.02
C GLU A 191 4.11 -14.79 0.55
N TRP A 192 3.94 -14.54 1.84
CA TRP A 192 4.70 -13.54 2.58
C TRP A 192 5.86 -14.18 3.33
N SER A 193 7.02 -13.58 3.16
CA SER A 193 8.25 -13.86 3.91
C SER A 193 8.62 -12.64 4.74
N ASP A 194 9.41 -12.82 5.80
CA ASP A 194 9.97 -11.72 6.55
C ASP A 194 11.45 -11.93 6.88
N HIS A 195 12.13 -10.81 7.10
CA HIS A 195 13.48 -10.75 7.60
C HIS A 195 13.58 -9.64 8.64
N THR A 196 14.36 -9.86 9.68
CA THR A 196 14.63 -8.88 10.72
C THR A 196 16.13 -8.56 10.70
N ASP A 197 16.44 -7.29 10.46
CA ASP A 197 17.78 -6.74 10.50
C ASP A 197 18.03 -6.10 11.87
N ILE A 198 19.13 -6.50 12.50
CA ILE A 198 19.55 -5.97 13.79
C ILE A 198 20.56 -4.88 13.48
N ALA A 199 20.11 -3.62 13.52
CA ALA A 199 21.03 -2.49 13.52
C ALA A 199 21.81 -2.50 14.85
N ASN A 200 23.04 -2.99 14.82
CA ASN A 200 24.01 -2.90 15.94
C ASN A 200 24.56 -1.48 16.07
#